data_AF-A0A7J8T872-F1
#
_entry.id   AF-A0A7J8T872-F1
#
_cell.length_a   1.000
_cell.length_b   1.000
_cell.length_c   1.000
_cell.angle_alpha   90.00
_cell.angle_beta   90.00
_cell.angle_gamma   90.00
#
_symmetry.space_group_name_H-M   'P 1'
#
loop_
_entity.id
_entity.type
_entity.pdbx_description
1 polymer ?
#
loop_
_entity_poly.entity_id
_entity_poly.type
_entity_poly.pdbx_seq_one_letter_code
_entity_poly.pdbx_strand_id
1 'polypeptide(L)'
;MDYMSLRCLLDSPFIWEDADKCRFLINLDYLLKRGQTGAVYDYSRKSYELLSTAVVRFCSNVLRHYNEYADECGERKIGKIRIVRKLSEALSNLFVDLFDGCVNHAYCLEELYKPDVHEA
;
A
#
# COMPACT_ATOMS: atom_id res chain seq x y z
N MET A 1 -7.57 -11.12 -20.10
CA MET A 1 -7.12 -9.85 -19.50
C MET A 1 -8.32 -8.94 -19.58
N ASP A 2 -9.32 -9.21 -18.76
CA ASP A 2 -10.59 -8.47 -18.82
C ASP A 2 -10.39 -7.10 -18.20
N TYR A 3 -10.98 -6.13 -18.89
CA TYR A 3 -10.83 -4.69 -18.71
C TYR A 3 -10.87 -4.29 -17.22
N MET A 4 -9.75 -3.84 -16.68
CA MET A 4 -9.80 -2.83 -15.63
C MET A 4 -10.67 -1.70 -16.18
N SER A 5 -11.81 -1.43 -15.54
CA SER A 5 -12.69 -0.35 -15.97
C SER A 5 -11.90 0.94 -16.12
N LEU A 6 -12.23 1.78 -17.10
CA LEU A 6 -11.58 3.08 -17.26
C LEU A 6 -11.64 3.91 -15.96
N ARG A 7 -12.66 3.67 -15.12
CA ARG A 7 -12.75 4.23 -13.75
C ARG A 7 -11.62 3.75 -12.84
N CYS A 8 -11.26 2.47 -12.86
CA CYS A 8 -10.15 1.94 -12.06
C CYS A 8 -8.79 2.52 -12.48
N LEU A 9 -8.63 2.88 -13.78
CA LEU A 9 -7.46 3.61 -14.25
C LEU A 9 -7.41 5.05 -13.74
N LEU A 10 -8.57 5.69 -13.53
CA LEU A 10 -8.64 7.02 -12.92
C LEU A 10 -8.30 7.01 -11.43
N ASP A 11 -8.51 5.88 -10.76
CA ASP A 11 -8.10 5.67 -9.37
C ASP A 11 -6.61 5.28 -9.24
N SER A 12 -5.87 5.23 -10.34
CA SER A 12 -4.49 4.79 -10.37
C SER A 12 -3.54 5.77 -9.68
N PRO A 13 -2.48 5.28 -8.99
CA PRO A 13 -1.46 6.12 -8.36
C PRO A 13 -0.67 7.04 -9.29
N PHE A 14 -0.77 6.83 -10.60
CA PHE A 14 -0.18 7.73 -11.61
C PHE A 14 -0.80 9.14 -11.57
N ILE A 15 -2.06 9.25 -11.15
CA ILE A 15 -2.81 10.52 -11.12
C ILE A 15 -2.75 11.17 -9.73
N TRP A 16 -2.37 10.39 -8.71
CA TRP A 16 -2.34 10.84 -7.32
C TRP A 16 -1.31 11.94 -7.07
N GLU A 17 -1.73 12.95 -6.32
CA GLU A 17 -0.80 13.92 -5.76
C GLU A 17 0.01 13.29 -4.61
N ASP A 18 1.12 13.93 -4.24
CA ASP A 18 1.96 13.47 -3.13
C ASP A 18 1.20 13.40 -1.80
N ALA A 19 0.16 14.23 -1.62
CA ALA A 19 -0.71 14.18 -0.45
C ALA A 19 -1.57 12.91 -0.41
N ASP A 20 -2.11 12.48 -1.56
CA ASP A 20 -2.91 11.26 -1.69
C ASP A 20 -2.04 10.03 -1.43
N LYS A 21 -0.84 10.00 -2.02
CA LYS A 21 0.20 8.99 -1.77
C LYS A 21 0.56 8.91 -0.29
N CYS A 22 0.72 10.04 0.39
CA CYS A 22 0.98 10.08 1.83
C CYS A 22 -0.17 9.45 2.62
N ARG A 23 -1.41 9.80 2.28
CA ARG A 23 -2.61 9.27 2.95
C ARG A 23 -2.77 7.77 2.72
N PHE A 24 -2.50 7.30 1.50
CA PHE A 24 -2.55 5.89 1.14
C PHE A 24 -1.60 5.05 2.01
N LEU A 25 -0.33 5.45 2.16
CA LEU A 25 0.64 4.73 2.99
C LEU A 25 0.23 4.66 4.47
N ILE A 26 -0.30 5.75 5.01
CA ILE A 26 -0.77 5.81 6.42
C ILE A 26 -1.96 4.85 6.62
N ASN A 27 -2.92 4.89 5.70
CA ASN A 27 -4.10 4.05 5.77
C ASN A 27 -3.74 2.56 5.60
N LEU A 28 -2.82 2.24 4.68
CA LEU A 28 -2.40 0.87 4.45
C LEU A 28 -1.65 0.29 5.66
N ASP A 29 -0.75 1.06 6.29
CA ASP A 29 -0.08 0.67 7.54
C ASP A 29 -1.10 0.44 8.68
N TYR A 30 -2.13 1.29 8.77
CA TYR A 30 -3.20 1.15 9.75
C TYR A 30 -3.99 -0.16 9.54
N LEU A 31 -4.35 -0.50 8.30
CA LEU A 31 -5.03 -1.75 7.96
C LEU A 31 -4.16 -2.97 8.29
N LEU A 32 -2.88 -2.94 7.92
CA LEU A 32 -1.93 -4.01 8.22
C LEU A 32 -1.72 -4.22 9.73
N LYS A 33 -1.79 -3.14 10.54
CA LYS A 33 -1.65 -3.21 12.00
C LYS A 33 -2.89 -3.74 12.72
N ARG A 34 -4.09 -3.54 12.16
CA ARG A 34 -5.35 -3.92 12.84
C ARG A 34 -5.75 -5.38 12.71
N GLY A 35 -5.01 -6.20 11.97
CA GLY A 35 -5.32 -7.63 11.87
C GLY A 35 -6.70 -7.91 11.24
N GLN A 36 -7.31 -6.96 10.51
CA GLN A 36 -8.32 -7.29 9.50
C GLN A 36 -7.72 -8.07 8.32
N THR A 37 -6.42 -8.32 8.39
CA THR A 37 -5.69 -9.27 7.60
C THR A 37 -5.41 -10.62 8.31
N GLY A 38 -6.04 -10.91 9.47
CA GLY A 38 -5.92 -12.22 10.13
C GLY A 38 -6.48 -13.39 9.31
N ALA A 39 -7.43 -13.13 8.40
CA ALA A 39 -7.94 -14.09 7.40
C ALA A 39 -7.35 -13.85 5.99
N VAL A 40 -6.33 -12.98 5.88
CA VAL A 40 -5.72 -12.52 4.61
C VAL A 40 -4.38 -13.20 4.32
N TYR A 41 -3.91 -14.10 5.19
CA TYR A 41 -2.53 -14.61 5.10
C TYR A 41 -2.38 -16.13 5.09
N ASP A 42 -3.47 -16.86 4.87
CA ASP A 42 -3.42 -18.33 4.83
C ASP A 42 -3.96 -18.90 3.53
N TYR A 43 -3.47 -18.42 2.38
CA TYR A 43 -3.25 -19.28 1.22
C TYR A 43 -2.30 -18.66 0.17
N SER A 44 -1.04 -19.14 0.16
CA SER A 44 -0.20 -19.33 -1.04
C SER A 44 0.37 -18.11 -1.81
N ARG A 45 1.33 -17.32 -1.25
CA ARG A 45 2.52 -16.78 -1.97
C ARG A 45 3.62 -16.15 -1.06
N LYS A 46 4.07 -16.91 -0.06
CA LYS A 46 4.88 -16.47 1.11
C LYS A 46 6.11 -15.56 0.90
N SER A 47 6.69 -15.43 -0.29
CA SER A 47 7.88 -14.58 -0.52
C SER A 47 7.54 -13.13 -0.91
N TYR A 48 6.55 -12.91 -1.77
CA TYR A 48 6.14 -11.55 -2.18
C TYR A 48 5.30 -10.83 -1.09
N GLU A 49 4.61 -11.61 -0.24
CA GLU A 49 3.71 -11.12 0.82
C GLU A 49 4.43 -10.52 2.04
N LEU A 50 5.61 -11.06 2.40
CA LEU A 50 6.45 -10.53 3.47
C LEU A 50 7.16 -9.24 3.04
N LEU A 51 7.54 -9.16 1.76
CA LEU A 51 8.19 -8.00 1.16
C LEU A 51 7.26 -6.79 1.09
N SER A 52 6.00 -6.95 0.66
CA SER A 52 5.04 -5.83 0.57
C SER A 52 4.71 -5.25 1.96
N THR A 53 4.44 -6.10 2.95
CA THR A 53 4.13 -5.66 4.33
C THR A 53 5.32 -4.96 4.99
N ALA A 54 6.53 -5.49 4.79
CA ALA A 54 7.75 -4.87 5.32
C ALA A 54 8.01 -3.50 4.67
N VAL A 55 7.80 -3.37 3.35
CA VAL A 55 7.95 -2.11 2.62
C VAL A 55 6.94 -1.06 3.09
N VAL A 56 5.67 -1.42 3.30
CA VAL A 56 4.66 -0.48 3.83
C VAL A 56 5.04 -0.01 5.23
N ARG A 57 5.44 -0.93 6.12
CA ARG A 57 5.89 -0.58 7.48
C ARG A 57 7.11 0.33 7.45
N PHE A 58 8.09 0.01 6.60
CA PHE A 58 9.26 0.86 6.39
C PHE A 58 8.84 2.28 5.97
N CYS A 59 8.03 2.41 4.92
CA CYS A 59 7.60 3.71 4.40
C CYS A 59 6.77 4.51 5.42
N SER A 60 5.87 3.85 6.16
CA SER A 60 5.08 4.49 7.23
C SER A 60 5.96 4.95 8.39
N ASN A 61 6.96 4.16 8.78
CA ASN A 61 7.91 4.54 9.81
C ASN A 61 8.77 5.72 9.37
N VAL A 62 9.26 5.72 8.12
CA VAL A 62 9.94 6.89 7.54
C VAL A 62 9.03 8.11 7.60
N LEU A 63 7.77 8.02 7.17
CA LEU A 63 6.83 9.15 7.22
C LEU A 63 6.55 9.69 8.63
N ARG A 64 6.59 8.82 9.65
CA ARG A 64 6.32 9.20 11.04
C ARG A 64 7.56 9.76 11.74
N HIS A 65 8.72 9.16 11.49
CA HIS A 65 9.93 9.35 12.31
C HIS A 65 11.08 10.04 11.56
N TYR A 66 10.97 10.35 10.26
CA TYR A 66 12.06 10.98 9.49
C TYR A 66 12.66 12.19 10.20
N ASN A 67 11.81 13.08 10.74
CA ASN A 67 12.30 14.31 11.36
C ASN A 67 12.96 14.10 12.73
N GLU A 68 12.67 12.97 13.41
CA GLU A 68 13.36 12.56 14.64
C GLU A 68 14.78 12.09 14.27
N TYR A 69 14.89 11.24 13.25
CA TYR A 69 16.20 10.83 12.71
C TYR A 69 17.00 12.00 12.13
N ALA A 70 16.31 12.95 11.48
CA ALA A 70 16.98 14.14 10.94
C ALA A 70 17.60 14.98 12.05
N ASP A 71 16.95 15.10 13.22
CA ASP A 71 17.55 15.77 14.39
C ASP A 71 18.80 15.03 14.89
N GLU A 72 18.71 13.69 15.04
CA GLU A 72 19.83 12.86 15.50
C GLU A 72 21.04 12.92 14.57
N CYS A 73 20.81 13.00 13.26
CA CYS A 73 21.86 13.06 12.25
C CYS A 73 22.32 14.49 11.91
N GLY A 74 21.73 15.53 12.51
CA GLY A 74 22.00 16.93 12.15
C GLY A 74 21.54 17.31 10.74
N GLU A 75 20.59 16.56 10.17
CA GLU A 75 19.99 16.82 8.87
C GLU A 75 18.84 17.83 8.95
N ARG A 76 18.52 18.43 7.80
CA ARG A 76 17.40 19.36 7.68
C ARG A 76 16.07 18.61 7.70
N LYS A 77 15.19 18.97 8.65
CA LYS A 77 13.79 18.53 8.67
C LYS A 77 13.07 18.86 7.37
N ILE A 78 12.18 17.97 6.96
CA ILE A 78 11.35 18.14 5.77
C ILE A 78 9.90 17.75 6.05
N GLY A 79 8.98 18.32 5.27
CA GLY A 79 7.56 17.99 5.34
C GLY A 79 7.26 16.61 4.73
N LYS A 80 6.14 16.01 5.15
CA LYS A 80 5.69 14.68 4.69
C LYS A 80 5.59 14.56 3.17
N ILE A 81 5.10 15.59 2.48
CA ILE A 81 5.05 15.64 1.02
C ILE A 81 6.44 15.43 0.41
N ARG A 82 7.46 16.13 0.95
CA ARG A 82 8.84 16.02 0.47
C ARG A 82 9.46 14.66 0.80
N ILE A 83 9.07 14.03 1.90
CA ILE A 83 9.44 12.65 2.25
C ILE A 83 8.83 11.68 1.21
N VAL A 84 7.54 11.79 0.92
CA VAL A 84 6.87 10.98 -0.11
C VAL A 84 7.52 11.14 -1.47
N ARG A 85 7.88 12.38 -1.84
CA ARG A 85 8.56 12.63 -3.10
C ARG A 85 9.92 11.94 -3.15
N LYS A 86 10.73 12.02 -2.09
CA LYS A 86 11.99 11.29 -1.96
C LYS A 86 11.80 9.76 -2.01
N LEU A 87 10.76 9.24 -1.37
CA LEU A 87 10.42 7.82 -1.44
C LEU A 87 10.04 7.41 -2.87
N SER A 88 9.27 8.24 -3.58
CA SER A 88 8.90 8.00 -4.99
C SER A 88 10.10 8.08 -5.92
N GLU A 89 11.03 9.00 -5.66
CA GLU A 89 12.30 9.12 -6.41
C GLU A 89 13.19 7.89 -6.18
N ALA A 90 13.25 7.35 -4.95
CA ALA A 90 14.06 6.18 -4.60
C ALA A 90 13.41 4.85 -5.03
N LEU A 91 12.08 4.77 -5.04
CA LEU A 91 11.29 3.59 -5.33
C LEU A 91 10.17 3.97 -6.32
N SER A 92 10.51 4.11 -7.59
CA SER A 92 9.63 4.67 -8.64
C SER A 92 8.30 3.94 -8.79
N ASN A 93 8.27 2.63 -8.51
CA ASN A 93 7.07 1.80 -8.67
C ASN A 93 6.31 1.56 -7.36
N LEU A 94 6.80 2.11 -6.23
CA LEU A 94 6.27 1.83 -4.89
C LEU A 94 4.75 1.90 -4.81
N PHE A 95 4.16 3.00 -5.29
CA PHE A 95 2.72 3.23 -5.15
C PHE A 95 1.92 2.36 -6.11
N VAL A 96 2.44 2.10 -7.31
CA VAL A 96 1.81 1.24 -8.30
C VAL A 96 1.78 -0.20 -7.80
N ASP A 97 2.92 -0.70 -7.30
CA ASP A 97 3.05 -2.06 -6.79
C ASP A 97 2.16 -2.29 -5.55
N LEU A 98 2.09 -1.30 -4.65
CA LEU A 98 1.22 -1.37 -3.47
C LEU A 98 -0.27 -1.30 -3.85
N PHE A 99 -0.63 -0.45 -4.80
CA PHE A 99 -2.02 -0.34 -5.27
C PHE A 99 -2.46 -1.62 -5.98
N ASP A 100 -1.64 -2.16 -6.88
CA ASP A 100 -1.90 -3.42 -7.56
C ASP A 100 -2.02 -4.58 -6.57
N GLY A 101 -1.14 -4.63 -5.57
CA GLY A 101 -1.25 -5.58 -4.46
C GLY A 101 -2.58 -5.49 -3.71
N CYS A 102 -3.07 -4.27 -3.44
CA CYS A 102 -4.38 -4.05 -2.81
C CYS A 102 -5.55 -4.49 -3.70
N VAL A 103 -5.53 -4.16 -4.99
CA VAL A 103 -6.60 -4.52 -5.93
C VAL A 103 -6.68 -6.03 -6.11
N ASN A 104 -5.54 -6.69 -6.33
CA ASN A 104 -5.47 -8.15 -6.46
C ASN A 104 -5.98 -8.83 -5.19
N HIS A 105 -5.65 -8.30 -4.01
CA HIS A 105 -6.17 -8.85 -2.76
C HIS A 105 -7.70 -8.71 -2.63
N ALA A 106 -8.25 -7.53 -2.96
CA ALA A 106 -9.69 -7.32 -2.93
C ALA A 106 -10.43 -8.26 -3.89
N TYR A 107 -9.87 -8.48 -5.09
CA TYR A 107 -10.42 -9.43 -6.06
C TYR A 107 -10.42 -10.88 -5.55
N CYS A 108 -9.32 -11.33 -4.95
CA CYS A 108 -9.25 -12.66 -4.34
C CYS A 108 -10.28 -12.85 -3.20
N LEU A 109 -10.57 -11.80 -2.43
CA LEU A 109 -11.62 -11.85 -1.40
C LEU A 109 -13.02 -12.00 -2.02
N GLU A 110 -13.32 -11.30 -3.12
CA GLU A 110 -14.60 -11.45 -3.82
C GLU A 110 -14.81 -12.85 -4.39
N GLU A 111 -13.76 -13.49 -4.90
CA GLU A 111 -13.83 -14.88 -5.37
C GLU A 111 -14.09 -15.88 -4.23
N LEU A 112 -13.50 -15.65 -3.05
CA LEU A 112 -13.69 -16.48 -1.85
C LEU A 112 -15.08 -16.31 -1.22
N TYR A 113 -15.76 -15.18 -1.46
CA TYR A 113 -17.08 -14.86 -0.91
C TYR A 113 -18.23 -15.01 -1.92
N LYS A 114 -18.04 -15.70 -3.05
CA LYS A 114 -19.18 -16.12 -3.87
C LYS A 114 -20.06 -17.05 -3.02
N PRO A 115 -21.32 -16.70 -2.74
CA PRO A 115 -22.21 -17.61 -2.04
C PRO A 115 -22.36 -18.85 -2.90
N ASP A 116 -22.16 -20.01 -2.30
CA ASP A 116 -22.36 -21.30 -2.94
C ASP A 116 -23.82 -21.38 -3.38
N VAL A 117 -24.08 -21.09 -4.66
CA VAL A 117 -25.42 -21.18 -5.23
C VAL A 117 -25.66 -22.65 -5.54
N HIS A 118 -25.73 -23.47 -4.49
CA HIS A 118 -26.32 -24.78 -4.60
C HIS A 118 -27.83 -24.60 -4.69
N GLU A 119 -28.29 -24.70 -5.94
CA GLU A 119 -29.68 -24.84 -6.34
C GLU A 119 -30.43 -25.85 -5.45
N ALA A 120 -31.63 -25.46 -5.03
CA ALA A 120 -32.69 -26.37 -4.60
C ALA A 120 -34.04 -25.83 -5.11
#